data_AF-A0A965AHJ9-F1
#
_entry.id   AF-A0A965AHJ9-F1
#
_cell.length_a   1.000
_cell.length_b   1.000
_cell.length_c   1.000
_cell.angle_alpha   90.00
_cell.angle_beta   90.00
_cell.angle_gamma   90.00
#
_symmetry.space_group_name_H-M   'P 1'
#
loop_
_entity.id
_entity.type
_entity.pdbx_description
1 polymer ?
#
loop_
_entity_poly.entity_id
_entity_poly.type
_entity_poly.pdbx_seq_one_letter_code
_entity_poly.pdbx_strand_id
1 'polypeptide(L)'
;ENKKGWRFTITEKENIGIIRINAFGGGRNEEEARQKMKNFMDDCMKKLHKQKVNDLIIDLRNNGGGWDIQGVELFTYFMAQPTRCYKRLHALTDSSEFFSLSDLSAEDLGQVKKELRKETDGTFSILEEFSEQLQIQQPKNNRFTGKVYVLANGGSASACAEFIAYAKSNQAITVIGEETGGAYEGGNGGSFLNFELPNSKIKIGSPLLSYDNNVSPPAIPGRGLFPDYSVDQKMSDLLKGSDTQFNYTLELVTKMRK
;
A
#
# COMPACT_ATOMS: atom_id res chain seq x y z
N GLU A 1 -20.96 3.37 11.60
CA GLU A 1 -19.79 2.65 11.03
C GLU A 1 -19.56 3.08 9.58
N ASN A 2 -18.30 3.31 9.22
CA ASN A 2 -17.80 4.10 8.07
C ASN A 2 -18.18 3.58 6.65
N LYS A 3 -19.45 3.71 6.24
CA LYS A 3 -19.95 3.46 4.86
C LYS A 3 -19.53 4.52 3.83
N LYS A 4 -18.26 4.92 3.77
CA LYS A 4 -17.80 5.77 2.67
C LYS A 4 -16.48 5.25 2.14
N GLY A 5 -16.58 4.33 1.17
CA GLY A 5 -15.47 3.75 0.41
C GLY A 5 -14.68 4.79 -0.39
N TRP A 6 -13.99 4.33 -1.43
CA TRP A 6 -13.11 5.17 -2.23
C TRP A 6 -13.87 6.32 -2.88
N ARG A 7 -13.27 7.51 -2.85
CA ARG A 7 -13.90 8.75 -3.31
C ARG A 7 -12.93 9.56 -4.14
N PHE A 8 -13.47 10.23 -5.15
CA PHE A 8 -12.72 11.12 -6.02
C PHE A 8 -13.49 12.41 -6.27
N THR A 9 -12.82 13.54 -6.10
CA THR A 9 -13.33 14.88 -6.37
C THR A 9 -12.24 15.73 -7.02
N ILE A 10 -12.63 16.81 -7.71
CA ILE A 10 -11.70 17.85 -8.16
C ILE A 10 -12.16 19.17 -7.55
N THR A 11 -11.24 19.94 -6.96
CA THR A 11 -11.56 21.25 -6.37
C THR A 11 -11.86 22.26 -7.46
N GLU A 12 -12.96 23.01 -7.34
CA GLU A 12 -13.35 23.98 -8.37
C GLU A 12 -12.36 25.14 -8.54
N LYS A 13 -11.86 25.68 -7.41
CA LYS A 13 -11.02 26.88 -7.41
C LYS A 13 -9.56 26.58 -7.74
N GLU A 14 -9.00 25.53 -7.16
CA GLU A 14 -7.58 25.19 -7.30
C GLU A 14 -7.32 24.17 -8.42
N ASN A 15 -8.33 23.56 -9.03
CA ASN A 15 -8.17 22.47 -10.02
C ASN A 15 -7.18 21.38 -9.54
N ILE A 16 -7.38 20.90 -8.31
CA ILE A 16 -6.61 19.83 -7.67
C ILE A 16 -7.49 18.59 -7.59
N GLY A 17 -6.97 17.45 -8.03
CA GLY A 17 -7.62 16.16 -7.84
C GLY A 17 -7.46 15.70 -6.39
N ILE A 18 -8.51 15.14 -5.80
CA ILE A 18 -8.47 14.57 -4.46
C ILE A 18 -9.05 13.16 -4.53
N ILE A 19 -8.22 12.17 -4.21
CA ILE A 19 -8.61 10.78 -4.04
C ILE A 19 -8.55 10.45 -2.55
N ARG A 20 -9.54 9.74 -2.02
CA ARG A 20 -9.48 9.14 -0.69
C ARG A 20 -9.66 7.64 -0.80
N ILE A 21 -8.71 6.88 -0.27
CA ILE A 21 -8.72 5.42 -0.23
C ILE A 21 -8.57 5.01 1.23
N ASN A 22 -9.67 4.56 1.84
CA ASN A 22 -9.74 4.26 3.26
C ASN A 22 -9.34 2.81 3.62
N ALA A 23 -9.18 1.94 2.63
CA ALA A 23 -8.70 0.56 2.77
C ALA A 23 -8.31 0.03 1.39
N PHE A 24 -7.34 -0.87 1.32
CA PHE A 24 -7.13 -1.72 0.16
C PHE A 24 -8.02 -2.97 0.24
N GLY A 25 -9.34 -2.75 0.13
CA GLY A 25 -10.34 -3.79 0.37
C GLY A 25 -11.32 -4.02 -0.78
N GLY A 26 -12.35 -4.80 -0.47
CA GLY A 26 -13.53 -4.97 -1.30
C GLY A 26 -13.46 -6.08 -2.35
N GLY A 27 -12.34 -6.76 -2.56
CA GLY A 27 -12.27 -7.98 -3.39
C GLY A 27 -12.51 -9.26 -2.59
N ARG A 28 -13.07 -10.30 -3.23
CA ARG A 28 -13.16 -11.66 -2.67
C ARG A 28 -11.86 -12.47 -2.83
N ASN A 29 -11.03 -12.06 -3.78
CA ASN A 29 -9.70 -12.59 -4.08
C ASN A 29 -8.84 -11.46 -4.66
N GLU A 30 -7.57 -11.74 -4.94
CA GLU A 30 -6.60 -10.78 -5.47
C GLU A 30 -7.03 -10.18 -6.81
N GLU A 31 -7.50 -11.00 -7.75
CA GLU A 31 -7.92 -10.56 -9.08
C GLU A 31 -9.09 -9.55 -9.00
N GLU A 32 -10.13 -9.85 -8.22
CA GLU A 32 -11.25 -8.96 -8.03
C GLU A 32 -10.82 -7.67 -7.32
N ALA A 33 -9.93 -7.78 -6.32
CA ALA A 33 -9.39 -6.61 -5.63
C ALA A 33 -8.64 -5.70 -6.61
N ARG A 34 -7.75 -6.26 -7.43
CA ARG A 34 -6.99 -5.56 -8.46
C ARG A 34 -7.91 -4.88 -9.47
N GLN A 35 -8.90 -5.61 -9.98
CA GLN A 35 -9.85 -5.08 -10.97
C GLN A 35 -10.67 -3.91 -10.42
N LYS A 36 -11.05 -3.95 -9.13
CA LYS A 36 -11.73 -2.81 -8.48
C LYS A 36 -10.83 -1.58 -8.42
N MET A 37 -9.57 -1.72 -8.03
CA MET A 37 -8.59 -0.63 -8.03
C MET A 37 -8.43 -0.04 -9.43
N LYS A 38 -8.20 -0.91 -10.42
CA LYS A 38 -8.06 -0.51 -11.82
C LYS A 38 -9.26 0.28 -12.32
N ASN A 39 -10.48 -0.21 -12.11
CA ASN A 39 -11.70 0.46 -12.57
C ASN A 39 -11.85 1.85 -11.94
N PHE A 40 -11.65 1.94 -10.63
CA PHE A 40 -11.73 3.22 -9.92
C PHE A 40 -10.68 4.22 -10.42
N MET A 41 -9.44 3.76 -10.61
CA MET A 41 -8.34 4.61 -11.06
C MET A 41 -8.49 5.03 -12.53
N ASP A 42 -8.95 4.16 -13.41
CA ASP A 42 -9.25 4.50 -14.81
C ASP A 42 -10.31 5.61 -14.91
N ASP A 43 -11.37 5.55 -14.09
CA ASP A 43 -12.39 6.59 -14.00
C ASP A 43 -11.82 7.92 -13.46
N CYS A 44 -10.91 7.86 -12.50
CA CYS A 44 -10.20 9.03 -11.99
C CYS A 44 -9.32 9.65 -13.08
N MET A 45 -8.48 8.85 -13.75
CA MET A 45 -7.58 9.32 -14.81
C MET A 45 -8.35 10.00 -15.94
N LYS A 46 -9.46 9.40 -16.38
CA LYS A 46 -10.33 9.99 -17.41
C LYS A 46 -10.78 11.41 -17.05
N LYS A 47 -11.16 11.64 -15.79
CA LYS A 47 -11.61 12.95 -15.30
C LYS A 47 -10.43 13.92 -15.12
N LEU A 48 -9.33 13.45 -14.54
CA LEU A 48 -8.10 14.23 -14.34
C LEU A 48 -7.55 14.75 -15.66
N HIS A 49 -7.44 13.89 -16.68
CA HIS A 49 -6.97 14.27 -18.01
C HIS A 49 -7.94 15.23 -18.71
N LYS A 50 -9.25 14.97 -18.65
CA LYS A 50 -10.26 15.85 -19.25
C LYS A 50 -10.20 17.27 -18.67
N GLN A 51 -9.99 17.39 -17.36
CA GLN A 51 -9.92 18.68 -16.66
C GLN A 51 -8.50 19.26 -16.59
N LYS A 52 -7.52 18.59 -17.22
CA LYS A 52 -6.11 19.00 -17.24
C LYS A 52 -5.56 19.28 -15.84
N VAL A 53 -5.90 18.43 -14.88
CA VAL A 53 -5.41 18.50 -13.50
C VAL A 53 -3.93 18.13 -13.48
N ASN A 54 -3.12 18.95 -12.81
CA ASN A 54 -1.68 18.74 -12.69
C ASN A 54 -1.22 18.38 -11.26
N ASP A 55 -2.10 18.51 -10.27
CA ASP A 55 -1.81 18.18 -8.88
C ASP A 55 -2.89 17.26 -8.33
N LEU A 56 -2.46 16.17 -7.69
CA LEU A 56 -3.31 15.14 -7.12
C LEU A 56 -2.94 14.93 -5.65
N ILE A 57 -3.93 15.05 -4.76
CA ILE A 57 -3.81 14.67 -3.35
C ILE A 57 -4.46 13.29 -3.18
N ILE A 58 -3.76 12.36 -2.55
CA ILE A 58 -4.28 11.04 -2.19
C ILE A 58 -4.28 10.94 -0.66
N ASP A 59 -5.47 10.90 -0.07
CA ASP A 59 -5.65 10.73 1.37
C ASP A 59 -5.68 9.24 1.71
N LEU A 60 -4.57 8.77 2.30
CA LEU A 60 -4.36 7.40 2.79
C LEU A 60 -4.30 7.32 4.32
N ARG A 61 -4.66 8.41 5.03
CA ARG A 61 -4.67 8.41 6.49
C ARG A 61 -5.70 7.41 7.00
N ASN A 62 -5.30 6.62 7.99
CA ASN A 62 -6.09 5.53 8.57
C ASN A 62 -6.48 4.43 7.57
N ASN A 63 -5.72 4.26 6.48
CA ASN A 63 -5.82 3.10 5.61
C ASN A 63 -4.92 1.97 6.15
N GLY A 64 -5.51 1.01 6.85
CA GLY A 64 -4.78 -0.10 7.46
C GLY A 64 -4.23 -1.15 6.49
N GLY A 65 -4.37 -0.95 5.17
CA GLY A 65 -3.94 -1.91 4.14
C GLY A 65 -5.07 -2.82 3.68
N GLY A 66 -4.72 -4.08 3.39
CA GLY A 66 -5.58 -5.09 2.79
C GLY A 66 -4.86 -5.80 1.64
N TRP A 67 -5.48 -5.94 0.48
CA TRP A 67 -4.90 -6.59 -0.70
C TRP A 67 -3.70 -5.80 -1.23
N ASP A 68 -2.50 -6.36 -1.11
CA ASP A 68 -1.24 -5.78 -1.58
C ASP A 68 -1.23 -5.46 -3.09
N ILE A 69 -1.87 -6.30 -3.90
CA ILE A 69 -2.02 -6.13 -5.34
C ILE A 69 -2.77 -4.84 -5.70
N GLN A 70 -3.61 -4.30 -4.81
CA GLN A 70 -4.24 -2.99 -5.03
C GLN A 70 -3.24 -1.84 -4.86
N GLY A 71 -2.29 -1.95 -3.93
CA GLY A 71 -1.17 -1.01 -3.84
C GLY A 71 -0.30 -1.06 -5.09
N VAL A 72 0.03 -2.28 -5.56
CA VAL A 72 0.80 -2.51 -6.79
C VAL A 72 0.08 -1.89 -7.98
N GLU A 73 -1.20 -2.17 -8.18
CA GLU A 73 -2.01 -1.61 -9.26
C GLU A 73 -2.09 -0.08 -9.17
N LEU A 74 -2.30 0.49 -7.98
CA LEU A 74 -2.34 1.93 -7.76
C LEU A 74 -1.03 2.60 -8.20
N PHE A 75 0.12 2.00 -7.90
CA PHE A 75 1.43 2.54 -8.27
C PHE A 75 1.66 2.60 -9.77
N THR A 76 1.07 1.69 -10.55
CA THR A 76 1.17 1.73 -12.02
C THR A 76 0.60 2.99 -12.66
N TYR A 77 -0.27 3.71 -11.95
CA TYR A 77 -0.82 4.99 -12.39
C TYR A 77 0.09 6.19 -12.10
N PHE A 78 1.19 6.02 -11.37
CA PHE A 78 2.09 7.10 -10.96
C PHE A 78 3.55 6.85 -11.33
N MET A 79 3.94 5.59 -11.54
CA MET A 79 5.32 5.23 -11.88
C MET A 79 5.75 5.77 -13.25
N ALA A 80 7.00 6.20 -13.36
CA ALA A 80 7.56 6.74 -14.60
C ALA A 80 8.30 5.70 -15.45
N GLN A 81 8.86 4.65 -14.81
CA GLN A 81 9.66 3.61 -15.45
C GLN A 81 9.31 2.24 -14.88
N PRO A 82 9.49 1.16 -15.66
CA PRO A 82 9.25 -0.20 -15.17
C PRO A 82 10.15 -0.54 -13.97
N THR A 83 9.56 -1.13 -12.93
CA THR A 83 10.30 -1.54 -11.71
C THR A 83 9.52 -2.60 -10.93
N ARG A 84 10.16 -3.22 -9.94
CA ARG A 84 9.50 -4.13 -8.98
C ARG A 84 8.99 -3.35 -7.77
N CYS A 85 7.87 -3.78 -7.20
CA CYS A 85 7.38 -3.27 -5.90
C CYS A 85 8.06 -3.99 -4.73
N TYR A 86 8.30 -5.29 -4.88
CA TYR A 86 8.95 -6.14 -3.89
C TYR A 86 10.23 -6.73 -4.44
N LYS A 87 11.27 -6.83 -3.60
CA LYS A 87 12.51 -7.55 -3.90
C LYS A 87 12.32 -9.05 -3.76
N ARG A 88 11.62 -9.45 -2.70
CA ARG A 88 11.47 -10.85 -2.30
C ARG A 88 10.25 -10.99 -1.38
N LEU A 89 9.49 -12.06 -1.59
CA LEU A 89 8.55 -12.60 -0.61
C LEU A 89 9.11 -13.97 -0.21
N HIS A 90 9.21 -14.26 1.09
CA HIS A 90 9.83 -15.48 1.56
C HIS A 90 9.21 -16.05 2.83
N ALA A 91 9.22 -17.37 2.94
CA ALA A 91 8.84 -18.15 4.11
C ALA A 91 10.08 -18.67 4.85
N LEU A 92 9.92 -18.97 6.14
CA LEU A 92 10.96 -19.62 6.94
C LEU A 92 11.04 -21.14 6.71
N THR A 93 9.95 -21.75 6.24
CA THR A 93 9.87 -23.19 5.94
C THR A 93 8.88 -23.44 4.80
N ASP A 94 9.11 -24.50 4.03
CA ASP A 94 8.19 -25.04 3.02
C ASP A 94 7.34 -26.20 3.55
N SER A 95 7.53 -26.58 4.82
CA SER A 95 6.85 -27.70 5.45
C SER A 95 6.73 -27.54 6.96
N SER A 96 5.54 -27.81 7.50
CA SER A 96 5.26 -27.79 8.94
C SER A 96 3.99 -28.58 9.24
N GLU A 97 3.95 -29.29 10.37
CA GLU A 97 2.73 -29.95 10.86
C GLU A 97 1.61 -28.92 11.15
N PHE A 98 1.98 -27.68 11.46
CA PHE A 98 1.05 -26.59 11.75
C PHE A 98 0.40 -25.99 10.52
N PHE A 99 0.82 -26.32 9.29
CA PHE A 99 0.18 -25.80 8.07
C PHE A 99 -1.29 -26.20 7.94
N SER A 100 -1.69 -27.31 8.58
CA SER A 100 -3.10 -27.69 8.71
C SER A 100 -3.95 -26.67 9.49
N LEU A 101 -3.33 -25.75 10.23
CA LEU A 101 -3.95 -24.65 10.97
C LEU A 101 -3.85 -23.32 10.22
N SER A 102 -3.34 -23.31 8.99
CA SER A 102 -3.25 -22.11 8.17
C SER A 102 -4.57 -21.76 7.50
N ASP A 103 -4.65 -20.55 6.96
CA ASP A 103 -5.70 -20.10 6.05
C ASP A 103 -5.49 -20.54 4.59
N LEU A 104 -4.45 -21.32 4.30
CA LEU A 104 -4.20 -21.88 2.96
C LEU A 104 -5.25 -22.94 2.62
N SER A 105 -5.70 -22.94 1.36
CA SER A 105 -6.58 -24.00 0.87
C SER A 105 -5.81 -25.33 0.73
N ALA A 106 -6.53 -26.45 0.63
CA ALA A 106 -5.91 -27.75 0.36
C ALA A 106 -5.13 -27.76 -0.98
N GLU A 107 -5.57 -26.95 -1.95
CA GLU A 107 -4.89 -26.74 -3.22
C GLU A 107 -3.56 -26.00 -3.00
N ASP A 108 -3.59 -24.85 -2.31
CA ASP A 108 -2.38 -24.05 -2.03
C ASP A 108 -1.36 -24.86 -1.23
N LEU A 109 -1.80 -25.62 -0.22
CA LEU A 109 -0.94 -26.53 0.55
C LEU A 109 -0.24 -27.57 -0.34
N GLY A 110 -0.92 -28.04 -1.38
CA GLY A 110 -0.34 -28.96 -2.37
C GLY A 110 0.70 -28.31 -3.28
N GLN A 111 0.70 -26.98 -3.39
CA GLN A 111 1.57 -26.22 -4.28
C GLN A 111 2.78 -25.58 -3.58
N VAL A 112 2.79 -25.46 -2.25
CA VAL A 112 3.89 -24.81 -1.48
C VAL A 112 5.29 -25.20 -1.95
N LYS A 113 5.59 -26.49 -2.09
CA LYS A 113 6.93 -26.96 -2.52
C LYS A 113 7.28 -26.64 -3.97
N LYS A 114 6.28 -26.42 -4.81
CA LYS A 114 6.44 -26.02 -6.21
C LYS A 114 6.65 -24.51 -6.33
N GLU A 115 5.97 -23.73 -5.50
CA GLU A 115 6.01 -22.27 -5.52
C GLU A 115 7.26 -21.70 -4.85
N LEU A 116 7.84 -22.45 -3.91
CA LEU A 116 8.97 -22.02 -3.10
C LEU A 116 10.30 -22.57 -3.61
N ARG A 117 11.30 -21.69 -3.63
CA ARG A 117 12.72 -22.04 -3.86
C ARG A 117 13.51 -21.87 -2.58
N LYS A 118 14.19 -22.94 -2.14
CA LYS A 118 15.13 -22.87 -1.02
C LYS A 118 16.33 -21.99 -1.36
N GLU A 119 16.61 -21.05 -0.48
CA GLU A 119 17.72 -20.10 -0.58
C GLU A 119 18.94 -20.55 0.25
N THR A 120 20.09 -19.92 -0.03
CA THR A 120 21.35 -20.21 0.68
C THR A 120 21.35 -19.78 2.14
N ASP A 121 20.50 -18.80 2.50
CA ASP A 121 20.27 -18.35 3.87
C ASP A 121 19.35 -19.29 4.68
N GLY A 122 18.85 -20.36 4.06
CA GLY A 122 17.94 -21.33 4.65
C GLY A 122 16.46 -20.97 4.58
N THR A 123 16.11 -19.79 4.08
CA THR A 123 14.72 -19.37 3.82
C THR A 123 14.22 -19.93 2.48
N PHE A 124 12.96 -19.66 2.17
CA PHE A 124 12.28 -20.14 0.97
C PHE A 124 11.60 -18.97 0.26
N SER A 125 12.14 -18.55 -0.88
CA SER A 125 11.54 -17.46 -1.67
C SER A 125 10.38 -17.96 -2.52
N ILE A 126 9.31 -17.16 -2.62
CA ILE A 126 8.28 -17.36 -3.64
C ILE A 126 8.89 -17.09 -5.02
N LEU A 127 8.66 -18.01 -5.96
CA LEU A 127 9.05 -17.86 -7.35
C LEU A 127 8.16 -16.85 -8.08
N GLU A 128 8.76 -15.99 -8.90
CA GLU A 128 8.09 -14.87 -9.58
C GLU A 128 6.90 -15.29 -10.48
N GLU A 129 6.94 -16.49 -11.04
CA GLU A 129 5.84 -17.02 -11.86
C GLU A 129 4.57 -17.34 -11.06
N PHE A 130 4.64 -17.39 -9.73
CA PHE A 130 3.50 -17.63 -8.83
C PHE A 130 3.06 -16.39 -8.05
N SER A 131 3.68 -15.23 -8.28
CA SER A 131 3.28 -13.97 -7.62
C SER A 131 3.37 -12.79 -8.57
N GLU A 132 2.21 -12.24 -8.92
CA GLU A 132 2.12 -11.05 -9.77
C GLU A 132 2.77 -9.82 -9.10
N GLN A 133 2.73 -9.73 -7.76
CA GLN A 133 3.33 -8.63 -7.01
C GLN A 133 4.86 -8.61 -7.14
N LEU A 134 5.50 -9.77 -7.31
CA LEU A 134 6.95 -9.89 -7.48
C LEU A 134 7.42 -9.47 -8.88
N GLN A 135 6.55 -9.49 -9.89
CA GLN A 135 6.92 -9.18 -11.26
C GLN A 135 7.28 -7.71 -11.48
N ILE A 136 8.03 -7.44 -12.54
CA ILE A 136 8.29 -6.06 -13.00
C ILE A 136 6.97 -5.43 -13.46
N GLN A 137 6.56 -4.37 -12.77
CA GLN A 137 5.36 -3.62 -13.09
C GLN A 137 5.63 -2.59 -14.18
N GLN A 138 4.61 -2.31 -14.98
CA GLN A 138 4.69 -1.39 -16.12
C GLN A 138 3.82 -0.15 -15.86
N PRO A 139 4.27 1.05 -16.24
CA PRO A 139 3.45 2.26 -16.17
C PRO A 139 2.21 2.11 -17.05
N LYS A 140 1.04 2.55 -16.55
CA LYS A 140 -0.17 2.61 -17.37
C LYS A 140 -0.03 3.64 -18.48
N ASN A 141 -0.63 3.35 -19.63
CA ASN A 141 -0.69 4.29 -20.76
C ASN A 141 -1.45 5.58 -20.39
N ASN A 142 -2.47 5.47 -19.53
CA ASN A 142 -3.26 6.59 -19.01
C ASN A 142 -2.77 7.07 -17.62
N ARG A 143 -1.50 6.85 -17.26
CA ARG A 143 -0.96 7.29 -15.97
C ARG A 143 -1.14 8.80 -15.73
N PHE A 144 -1.15 9.20 -14.46
CA PHE A 144 -1.04 10.59 -14.08
C PHE A 144 0.42 11.03 -14.18
N THR A 145 0.68 12.15 -14.86
CA THR A 145 2.04 12.69 -15.05
C THR A 145 2.28 13.98 -14.26
N GLY A 146 1.25 14.47 -13.56
CA GLY A 146 1.35 15.60 -12.65
C GLY A 146 1.99 15.23 -11.30
N LYS A 147 1.99 16.16 -10.36
CA LYS A 147 2.53 15.94 -9.01
C LYS A 147 1.52 15.23 -8.12
N VAL A 148 1.98 14.21 -7.40
CA VAL A 148 1.16 13.41 -6.49
C VAL A 148 1.63 13.64 -5.06
N TYR A 149 0.70 14.05 -4.20
CA TYR A 149 0.89 14.30 -2.78
C TYR A 149 0.07 13.29 -1.99
N VAL A 150 0.69 12.57 -1.07
CA VAL A 150 0.03 11.55 -0.24
C VAL A 150 -0.06 12.06 1.18
N LEU A 151 -1.27 12.08 1.74
CA LEU A 151 -1.48 12.26 3.18
C LEU A 151 -1.39 10.90 3.86
N ALA A 152 -0.51 10.77 4.84
CA ALA A 152 -0.27 9.54 5.57
C ALA A 152 -0.15 9.77 7.09
N ASN A 153 -0.45 8.73 7.87
CA ASN A 153 -0.27 8.75 9.32
C ASN A 153 0.01 7.34 9.87
N GLY A 154 0.10 7.18 11.20
CA GLY A 154 0.34 5.88 11.84
C GLY A 154 -0.73 4.82 11.55
N GLY A 155 -1.90 5.22 11.06
CA GLY A 155 -2.95 4.30 10.59
C GLY A 155 -2.80 3.89 9.12
N SER A 156 -1.88 4.49 8.36
CA SER A 156 -1.47 4.06 7.02
C SER A 156 -0.54 2.86 7.16
N ALA A 157 -1.08 1.64 7.09
CA ALA A 157 -0.39 0.43 7.54
C ALA A 157 -0.45 -0.75 6.55
N SER A 158 0.35 -1.80 6.81
CA SER A 158 0.41 -3.02 5.99
C SER A 158 0.62 -2.70 4.49
N ALA A 159 -0.17 -3.27 3.59
CA ALA A 159 -0.11 -3.00 2.15
C ALA A 159 -0.15 -1.50 1.79
N CYS A 160 -0.81 -0.65 2.59
CA CYS A 160 -0.80 0.79 2.40
C CYS A 160 0.58 1.40 2.71
N ALA A 161 1.22 0.98 3.81
CA ALA A 161 2.58 1.41 4.13
C ALA A 161 3.60 0.93 3.07
N GLU A 162 3.45 -0.30 2.59
CA GLU A 162 4.28 -0.85 1.50
C GLU A 162 4.15 0.00 0.23
N PHE A 163 2.90 0.32 -0.19
CA PHE A 163 2.65 1.24 -1.31
C PHE A 163 3.36 2.57 -1.15
N ILE A 164 3.21 3.22 0.01
CA ILE A 164 3.82 4.53 0.27
C ILE A 164 5.35 4.39 0.20
N ALA A 165 5.92 3.28 0.71
CA ALA A 165 7.36 3.03 0.72
C ALA A 165 7.96 2.91 -0.69
N TYR A 166 7.49 1.97 -1.52
CA TYR A 166 8.06 1.83 -2.87
C TYR A 166 7.66 2.98 -3.81
N ALA A 167 6.49 3.60 -3.64
CA ALA A 167 6.11 4.77 -4.44
C ALA A 167 7.01 5.98 -4.13
N LYS A 168 7.31 6.24 -2.85
CA LYS A 168 8.26 7.29 -2.45
C LYS A 168 9.68 6.97 -2.89
N SER A 169 10.14 5.72 -2.71
CA SER A 169 11.49 5.31 -3.14
C SER A 169 11.68 5.44 -4.65
N ASN A 170 10.61 5.38 -5.45
CA ASN A 170 10.62 5.63 -6.89
C ASN A 170 10.31 7.08 -7.28
N GLN A 171 10.30 8.00 -6.30
CA GLN A 171 10.05 9.44 -6.50
C GLN A 171 8.70 9.75 -7.17
N ALA A 172 7.72 8.83 -7.08
CA ALA A 172 6.40 8.98 -7.69
C ALA A 172 5.44 9.84 -6.86
N ILE A 173 5.72 9.99 -5.56
CA ILE A 173 4.86 10.72 -4.61
C ILE A 173 5.69 11.59 -3.66
N THR A 174 5.05 12.64 -3.12
CA THR A 174 5.52 13.41 -1.96
C THR A 174 4.60 13.11 -0.78
N VAL A 175 5.15 12.74 0.38
CA VAL A 175 4.40 12.31 1.56
C VAL A 175 4.31 13.43 2.59
N ILE A 176 3.10 13.70 3.10
CA ILE A 176 2.81 14.73 4.11
C ILE A 176 2.03 14.10 5.25
N GLY A 177 2.35 14.50 6.49
CA GLY A 177 1.62 14.07 7.68
C GLY A 177 2.55 13.47 8.71
N GLU A 178 2.29 12.22 9.09
CA GLU A 178 2.98 11.51 10.17
C GLU A 178 3.62 10.22 9.65
N GLU A 179 4.49 9.61 10.45
CA GLU A 179 5.09 8.31 10.15
C GLU A 179 4.03 7.23 9.90
N THR A 180 4.26 6.36 8.91
CA THR A 180 3.35 5.26 8.56
C THR A 180 3.40 4.10 9.55
N GLY A 181 2.32 3.32 9.68
CA GLY A 181 2.25 2.13 10.53
C GLY A 181 2.82 0.87 9.86
N GLY A 182 4.13 0.67 9.91
CA GLY A 182 4.80 -0.50 9.34
C GLY A 182 6.32 -0.29 9.31
N ALA A 183 7.06 -1.20 8.68
CA ALA A 183 8.48 -0.98 8.41
C ALA A 183 8.69 -0.63 6.93
N TYR A 184 9.50 0.39 6.67
CA TYR A 184 9.75 0.92 5.33
C TYR A 184 10.36 -0.14 4.39
N GLU A 185 11.28 -0.94 4.92
CA GLU A 185 11.93 -2.04 4.19
C GLU A 185 11.02 -3.23 3.90
N GLY A 186 9.85 -3.32 4.52
CA GLY A 186 8.94 -4.46 4.38
C GLY A 186 8.39 -4.97 5.69
N GLY A 187 7.57 -6.01 5.63
CA GLY A 187 6.81 -6.52 6.78
C GLY A 187 6.59 -8.02 6.71
N ASN A 188 5.59 -8.50 7.43
CA ASN A 188 5.16 -9.89 7.36
C ASN A 188 3.64 -9.97 7.26
N GLY A 189 3.15 -11.02 6.61
CA GLY A 189 1.74 -11.16 6.27
C GLY A 189 1.51 -12.26 5.23
N GLY A 190 0.65 -11.96 4.26
CA GLY A 190 0.17 -12.93 3.28
C GLY A 190 -0.78 -13.91 3.95
N SER A 191 -0.35 -15.16 4.08
CA SER A 191 -1.09 -16.23 4.77
C SER A 191 -0.73 -16.30 6.24
N PHE A 192 -1.64 -16.84 7.04
CA PHE A 192 -1.50 -16.91 8.50
C PHE A 192 -1.79 -18.31 9.04
N LEU A 193 -0.98 -18.73 10.01
CA LEU A 193 -1.42 -19.74 10.97
C LEU A 193 -2.43 -19.11 11.92
N ASN A 194 -3.61 -19.73 12.05
CA ASN A 194 -4.68 -19.25 12.90
C ASN A 194 -5.14 -20.38 13.82
N PHE A 195 -4.90 -20.26 15.12
CA PHE A 195 -5.31 -21.28 16.08
C PHE A 195 -5.74 -20.69 17.41
N GLU A 196 -6.50 -21.47 18.18
CA GLU A 196 -6.99 -21.10 19.50
C GLU A 196 -6.36 -22.02 20.56
N LEU A 197 -5.80 -21.43 21.61
CA LEU A 197 -5.20 -22.19 22.70
C LEU A 197 -6.28 -23.00 23.46
N PRO A 198 -6.07 -24.31 23.72
CA PRO A 198 -7.13 -25.20 24.18
C PRO A 198 -7.71 -24.83 25.54
N ASN A 199 -6.87 -24.30 26.46
CA ASN A 199 -7.26 -23.97 27.83
C ASN A 199 -7.65 -22.50 28.01
N SER A 200 -6.87 -21.57 27.46
CA SER A 200 -7.09 -20.12 27.66
C SER A 200 -8.02 -19.49 26.63
N LYS A 201 -8.29 -20.18 25.52
CA LYS A 201 -9.10 -19.67 24.39
C LYS A 201 -8.54 -18.42 23.72
N ILE A 202 -7.26 -18.12 23.95
CA ILE A 202 -6.56 -17.04 23.25
C ILE A 202 -6.35 -17.47 21.80
N LYS A 203 -6.75 -16.61 20.86
CA LYS A 203 -6.51 -16.79 19.43
C LYS A 203 -5.14 -16.21 19.06
N ILE A 204 -4.37 -16.98 18.33
CA ILE A 204 -3.04 -16.62 17.85
C ILE A 204 -3.06 -16.63 16.33
N GLY A 205 -2.59 -15.53 15.75
CA GLY A 205 -2.28 -15.39 14.33
C GLY A 205 -0.77 -15.26 14.17
N SER A 206 -0.16 -16.07 13.32
CA SER A 206 1.26 -15.93 12.95
C SER A 206 1.38 -15.84 11.43
N PRO A 207 2.00 -14.79 10.88
CA PRO A 207 2.20 -14.68 9.44
C PRO A 207 3.15 -15.77 8.95
N LEU A 208 2.94 -16.21 7.71
CA LEU A 208 3.74 -17.24 7.05
C LEU A 208 4.77 -16.65 6.08
N LEU A 209 4.54 -15.42 5.60
CA LEU A 209 5.43 -14.76 4.65
C LEU A 209 6.03 -13.47 5.23
N SER A 210 7.28 -13.23 4.86
CA SER A 210 7.97 -11.95 5.01
C SER A 210 8.09 -11.29 3.63
N TYR A 211 7.85 -9.99 3.60
CA TYR A 211 7.84 -9.14 2.42
C TYR A 211 9.03 -8.20 2.50
N ASP A 212 9.88 -8.20 1.48
CA ASP A 212 10.99 -7.27 1.34
C ASP A 212 10.62 -6.25 0.26
N ASN A 213 10.36 -5.00 0.64
CA ASN A 213 10.02 -3.93 -0.30
C ASN A 213 11.22 -3.60 -1.20
N ASN A 214 10.94 -3.29 -2.46
CA ASN A 214 11.95 -2.81 -3.40
C ASN A 214 12.23 -1.31 -3.23
N VAL A 215 12.85 -0.99 -2.09
CA VAL A 215 13.17 0.37 -1.68
C VAL A 215 14.68 0.57 -1.50
N SER A 216 15.11 1.83 -1.53
CA SER A 216 16.44 2.22 -1.04
C SER A 216 16.60 1.87 0.44
N PRO A 217 17.81 1.74 1.01
CA PRO A 217 17.97 1.46 2.44
C PRO A 217 17.27 2.50 3.34
N PRO A 218 16.58 2.09 4.42
CA PRO A 218 16.00 3.02 5.38
C PRO A 218 17.06 3.81 6.13
N ALA A 219 16.71 5.01 6.58
CA ALA A 219 17.53 5.76 7.53
C ALA A 219 17.58 5.09 8.91
N ILE A 220 16.47 4.49 9.34
CA ILE A 220 16.34 3.75 10.60
C ILE A 220 15.57 2.46 10.31
N PRO A 221 16.22 1.29 10.36
CA PRO A 221 15.54 0.00 10.20
C PRO A 221 14.43 -0.22 11.23
N GLY A 222 13.37 -0.93 10.83
CA GLY A 222 12.22 -1.28 11.66
C GLY A 222 11.22 -0.14 11.90
N ARG A 223 11.42 1.00 11.26
CA ARG A 223 10.55 2.18 11.38
C ARG A 223 9.70 2.37 10.14
N GLY A 224 8.59 3.08 10.32
CA GLY A 224 7.73 3.48 9.22
C GLY A 224 8.44 4.46 8.29
N LEU A 225 7.77 4.75 7.18
CA LEU A 225 8.21 5.81 6.31
C LEU A 225 7.98 7.15 7.02
N PHE A 226 9.07 7.91 7.19
CA PHE A 226 8.98 9.31 7.59
C PHE A 226 8.50 10.18 6.40
N PRO A 227 7.55 11.09 6.64
CA PRO A 227 7.01 11.96 5.58
C PRO A 227 8.08 12.94 5.06
N ASP A 228 7.93 13.41 3.82
CA ASP A 228 8.73 14.53 3.30
C ASP A 228 8.45 15.82 4.08
N TYR A 229 7.19 16.00 4.49
CA TYR A 229 6.75 17.10 5.33
C TYR A 229 6.02 16.54 6.56
N SER A 230 6.70 16.57 7.70
CA SER A 230 6.09 16.21 8.99
C SER A 230 5.12 17.31 9.42
N VAL A 231 3.84 16.96 9.52
CA VAL A 231 2.74 17.85 9.87
C VAL A 231 1.79 17.10 10.79
N ASP A 232 1.84 17.39 12.08
CA ASP A 232 0.91 16.81 13.04
C ASP A 232 -0.46 17.51 12.97
N GLN A 233 -1.54 16.74 13.13
CA GLN A 233 -2.86 17.32 13.29
C GLN A 233 -2.92 18.12 14.61
N LYS A 234 -3.12 19.44 14.51
CA LYS A 234 -3.21 20.29 15.69
C LYS A 234 -4.53 20.05 16.41
N MET A 235 -4.47 19.92 17.74
CA MET A 235 -5.67 19.79 18.57
C MET A 235 -6.61 20.99 18.39
N SER A 236 -6.06 22.20 18.30
CA SER A 236 -6.85 23.42 18.08
C SER A 236 -7.60 23.42 16.75
N ASP A 237 -7.01 22.84 15.71
CA ASP A 237 -7.63 22.75 14.38
C ASP A 237 -8.68 21.65 14.40
N LEU A 238 -8.39 20.51 15.04
CA LEU A 238 -9.32 19.40 15.20
C LEU A 238 -10.60 19.84 15.92
N LEU A 239 -10.47 20.59 17.02
CA LEU A 239 -11.60 21.16 17.78
C LEU A 239 -12.46 22.13 16.95
N LYS A 240 -11.90 22.70 15.88
CA LYS A 240 -12.59 23.60 14.95
C LYS A 240 -13.07 22.89 13.69
N GLY A 241 -12.87 21.58 13.56
CA GLY A 241 -13.18 20.82 12.35
C GLY A 241 -12.26 21.16 11.17
N SER A 242 -11.06 21.68 11.44
CA SER A 242 -10.04 22.01 10.44
C SER A 242 -9.00 20.90 10.33
N ASP A 243 -8.69 20.52 9.09
CA ASP A 243 -7.69 19.49 8.78
C ASP A 243 -6.33 20.16 8.53
N THR A 244 -5.41 20.06 9.51
CA THR A 244 -4.11 20.73 9.46
C THR A 244 -3.27 20.21 8.28
N GLN A 245 -3.22 18.89 8.10
CA GLN A 245 -2.40 18.23 7.09
C GLN A 245 -2.91 18.52 5.67
N PHE A 246 -4.23 18.49 5.48
CA PHE A 246 -4.84 18.81 4.20
C PHE A 246 -4.65 20.30 3.84
N ASN A 247 -4.91 21.21 4.78
CA ASN A 247 -4.73 22.64 4.54
C ASN A 247 -3.27 22.99 4.23
N TYR A 248 -2.32 22.42 4.98
CA TYR A 248 -0.89 22.57 4.68
C TYR A 248 -0.56 22.10 3.26
N THR A 249 -1.13 20.96 2.84
CA THR A 249 -0.90 20.42 1.50
C THR A 249 -1.47 21.32 0.41
N LEU A 250 -2.67 21.88 0.59
CA LEU A 250 -3.23 22.86 -0.35
C LEU A 250 -2.35 24.10 -0.49
N GLU A 251 -1.82 24.61 0.63
CA GLU A 251 -0.88 25.73 0.62
C GLU A 251 0.43 25.37 -0.10
N LEU A 252 0.98 24.19 0.17
CA LEU A 252 2.20 23.68 -0.46
C LEU A 252 2.03 23.60 -1.99
N VAL A 253 0.95 22.96 -2.45
CA VAL A 253 0.62 22.82 -3.89
C VAL A 253 0.52 24.20 -4.55
N THR A 254 -0.20 25.13 -3.90
CA THR A 254 -0.42 26.48 -4.45
C THR A 254 0.88 27.29 -4.52
N LYS A 255 1.77 27.16 -3.52
CA LYS A 255 3.07 27.82 -3.52
C LYS A 255 3.99 27.27 -4.62
N MET A 256 3.99 25.95 -4.84
CA MET A 256 4.83 25.29 -5.85
C MET A 256 4.44 25.58 -7.31
N ARG A 257 3.22 26.11 -7.53
CA ARG A 257 2.75 26.53 -8.87
C ARG A 257 3.23 27.93 -9.28
N LYS A 258 3.67 28.74 -8.32
CA LYS A 258 4.19 30.09 -8.55
C LYS A 258 5.66 30.01 -8.96
#